data_AF-A0A9D2IZI2-F1
#
_entry.id   AF-A0A9D2IZI2-F1
#
_cell.length_a   1.000
_cell.length_b   1.000
_cell.length_c   1.000
_cell.angle_alpha   90.00
_cell.angle_beta   90.00
_cell.angle_gamma   90.00
#
_symmetry.space_group_name_H-M   'P 1'
#
loop_
_entity.id
_entity.type
_entity.pdbx_description
1 polymer ?
#
loop_
_entity_poly.entity_id
_entity_poly.type
_entity_poly.pdbx_seq_one_letter_code
_entity_poly.pdbx_strand_id
1 'polypeptide(L)'
;MTLDKLPLGKAATIESVGGEGALRRHFLNMGLTPGTRVTLRKTAPMGDPIELELRGYELTLRLEDAKNIIIGEPGEPGGAPAVARTAIPPIPHPGHGEKKRAALAADTPLVFALAGNQNCGKTTLFNQLTGSNQHVGNFPGVTVDRKDGQIRKHPQA
;
A
#
# COMPACT_ATOMS: atom_id res chain seq x y z
N MET A 1 8.44 -6.36 -20.05
CA MET A 1 9.14 -6.10 -18.76
C MET A 1 8.22 -6.46 -17.60
N THR A 2 8.64 -6.35 -16.34
CA THR A 2 7.77 -6.62 -15.17
C THR A 2 7.21 -5.33 -14.58
N LEU A 3 6.06 -5.42 -13.91
CA LEU A 3 5.32 -4.27 -13.39
C LEU A 3 6.07 -3.47 -12.31
N ASP A 4 6.98 -4.12 -11.57
CA ASP A 4 7.86 -3.45 -10.58
C ASP A 4 8.82 -2.44 -11.21
N LYS A 5 9.09 -2.58 -12.51
CA LYS A 5 10.01 -1.70 -13.27
C LYS A 5 9.28 -0.60 -14.03
N LEU A 6 7.96 -0.49 -13.90
CA LEU A 6 7.19 0.57 -14.54
C LEU A 6 7.62 1.93 -13.95
N PRO A 7 8.03 2.92 -14.76
CA PRO A 7 8.38 4.24 -14.22
C PRO A 7 7.17 4.99 -13.67
N LEU A 8 7.40 5.84 -12.65
CA LEU A 8 6.37 6.68 -12.06
C LEU A 8 5.69 7.55 -13.13
N GLY A 9 4.35 7.57 -13.13
CA GLY A 9 3.54 8.34 -14.08
C GLY A 9 3.40 7.72 -15.47
N LYS A 10 4.06 6.60 -15.77
CA LYS A 10 3.89 5.89 -17.05
C LYS A 10 2.77 4.85 -16.96
N ALA A 11 2.20 4.53 -18.12
CA ALA A 11 1.19 3.49 -18.25
C ALA A 11 1.71 2.34 -19.12
N ALA A 12 1.32 1.12 -18.79
CA ALA A 12 1.64 -0.05 -19.60
C ALA A 12 0.43 -0.98 -19.67
N THR A 13 0.39 -1.81 -20.71
CA THR A 13 -0.62 -2.85 -20.86
C THR A 13 -0.08 -4.15 -20.26
N ILE A 14 -0.90 -4.83 -19.45
CA ILE A 14 -0.57 -6.16 -18.93
C ILE A 14 -0.60 -7.15 -20.10
N GLU A 15 0.52 -7.81 -20.36
CA GLU A 15 0.61 -8.86 -21.38
C GLU A 15 0.26 -10.21 -20.78
N SER A 16 0.83 -10.51 -19.60
CA SER A 16 0.53 -11.74 -18.89
C SER A 16 0.66 -11.56 -17.38
N VAL A 17 -0.10 -12.38 -16.67
CA VAL A 17 -0.17 -12.38 -15.21
C VAL A 17 0.39 -13.71 -14.76
N GLY A 18 1.50 -13.69 -14.05
CA GLY A 18 2.13 -14.86 -13.45
C GLY A 18 1.51 -15.22 -12.10
N GLY A 19 2.23 -16.02 -11.32
CA GLY A 19 1.75 -16.63 -10.09
C GLY A 19 1.01 -17.95 -10.35
N GLU A 20 1.00 -18.82 -9.33
CA GLU A 20 0.36 -20.13 -9.38
C GLU A 20 -0.89 -20.16 -8.48
N GLY A 21 -1.87 -20.99 -8.86
CA GLY A 21 -3.07 -21.29 -8.07
C GLY A 21 -3.80 -20.05 -7.54
N ALA A 22 -3.80 -19.90 -6.21
CA ALA A 22 -4.55 -18.86 -5.51
C ALA A 22 -4.05 -17.44 -5.81
N LEU A 23 -2.75 -17.25 -6.02
CA LEU A 23 -2.14 -15.94 -6.27
C LEU A 23 -2.60 -15.38 -7.63
N ARG A 24 -2.55 -16.22 -8.68
CA ARG A 24 -3.02 -15.84 -10.02
C ARG A 24 -4.51 -15.48 -10.00
N ARG A 25 -5.33 -16.31 -9.37
CA ARG A 25 -6.77 -16.03 -9.22
C ARG A 25 -7.02 -14.71 -8.50
N HIS A 26 -6.21 -14.40 -7.49
CA HIS A 26 -6.30 -13.15 -6.77
C HIS A 26 -5.98 -11.93 -7.64
N PHE A 27 -4.90 -11.97 -8.44
CA PHE A 27 -4.61 -10.90 -9.41
C PHE A 27 -5.77 -10.66 -10.38
N LEU A 28 -6.34 -11.74 -10.93
CA LEU A 28 -7.49 -11.65 -11.85
C LEU A 28 -8.72 -11.03 -11.17
N ASN A 29 -9.02 -11.43 -9.93
CA ASN A 29 -10.11 -10.86 -9.13
C ASN A 29 -9.88 -9.38 -8.80
N MET A 30 -8.62 -8.97 -8.61
CA MET A 30 -8.22 -7.57 -8.44
C MET A 30 -8.20 -6.78 -9.75
N GLY A 31 -8.64 -7.34 -10.88
CA GLY A 31 -8.71 -6.64 -12.17
C GLY A 31 -7.38 -6.57 -12.93
N LEU A 32 -6.31 -7.17 -12.42
CA LEU A 32 -5.04 -7.34 -13.11
C LEU A 32 -5.19 -8.50 -14.10
N THR A 33 -5.82 -8.24 -15.24
CA THR A 33 -6.02 -9.22 -16.32
C THR A 33 -5.20 -8.83 -17.55
N PRO A 34 -4.77 -9.79 -18.38
CA PRO A 34 -4.16 -9.50 -19.68
C PRO A 34 -5.02 -8.52 -20.49
N GLY A 35 -4.38 -7.57 -21.17
CA GLY A 35 -5.01 -6.47 -21.90
C GLY A 35 -5.42 -5.28 -21.04
N THR A 36 -5.35 -5.37 -19.71
CA THR A 36 -5.67 -4.22 -18.83
C THR A 36 -4.55 -3.19 -18.87
N ARG A 37 -4.90 -1.92 -19.07
CA ARG A 37 -3.98 -0.80 -18.94
C ARG A 37 -3.84 -0.41 -17.47
N VAL A 38 -2.61 -0.36 -16.99
CA VAL A 38 -2.24 0.04 -15.63
C VAL A 38 -1.37 1.28 -15.68
N THR A 39 -1.58 2.23 -14.77
CA THR A 39 -0.75 3.44 -14.64
C THR A 39 -0.11 3.47 -13.26
N LEU A 40 1.22 3.62 -13.20
CA LEU A 40 1.87 3.77 -11.90
C LEU A 40 1.66 5.19 -11.38
N ARG A 41 0.91 5.32 -10.28
CA ARG A 41 0.60 6.61 -9.65
C ARG A 41 1.67 7.02 -8.66
N LYS A 42 1.98 6.15 -7.71
CA LYS A 42 2.93 6.44 -6.63
C LYS A 42 3.70 5.19 -6.23
N THR A 43 4.85 5.41 -5.64
CA THR A 43 5.56 4.41 -4.85
C THR A 43 5.54 4.86 -3.40
N ALA A 44 5.44 3.93 -2.45
CA ALA A 44 5.58 4.27 -1.04
C ALA A 44 6.94 4.93 -0.78
N PRO A 45 7.08 5.78 0.26
CA PRO A 45 8.34 6.46 0.59
C PRO A 45 9.53 5.51 0.74
N MET A 46 9.26 4.26 1.15
CA MET A 46 10.24 3.21 1.38
C MET A 46 10.44 2.28 0.16
N GLY A 47 9.84 2.58 -0.99
CA GLY A 47 9.96 1.81 -2.23
C GLY A 47 8.98 0.63 -2.39
N ASP A 48 8.29 0.21 -1.32
CA ASP A 48 7.24 -0.81 -1.33
C ASP A 48 6.14 -0.43 -0.32
N PRO A 49 4.84 -0.58 -0.65
CA PRO A 49 4.23 -1.03 -1.92
C PRO A 49 4.14 0.06 -3.01
N ILE A 50 3.70 -0.34 -4.20
CA ILE A 50 3.39 0.56 -5.32
C ILE A 50 1.87 0.81 -5.46
N GLU A 51 1.47 2.01 -5.84
CA GLU A 51 0.08 2.38 -6.13
C GLU A 51 -0.15 2.47 -7.64
N LEU A 52 -1.04 1.62 -8.14
CA LEU A 52 -1.42 1.50 -9.54
C LEU A 52 -2.84 2.02 -9.72
N GLU A 53 -3.12 2.65 -10.86
CA GLU A 53 -4.49 2.91 -11.30
C GLU A 53 -4.86 1.96 -12.43
N LEU A 54 -5.98 1.26 -12.26
CA LEU A 54 -6.59 0.43 -13.30
C LEU A 54 -8.11 0.47 -13.18
N ARG A 55 -8.79 0.42 -14.33
CA ARG A 55 -10.28 0.39 -14.40
C ARG A 55 -10.96 1.48 -13.55
N GLY A 56 -10.31 2.63 -13.36
CA GLY A 56 -10.85 3.78 -12.61
C GLY A 56 -10.73 3.69 -11.09
N TYR A 57 -10.00 2.71 -10.53
CA TYR A 57 -9.67 2.66 -9.11
C TYR A 57 -8.16 2.51 -8.87
N GLU A 58 -7.77 2.85 -7.65
CA GLU A 58 -6.39 2.75 -7.18
C GLU A 58 -6.20 1.43 -6.44
N LEU A 59 -5.18 0.67 -6.85
CA LEU A 59 -4.78 -0.59 -6.27
C LEU A 59 -3.36 -0.47 -5.72
N THR A 60 -3.21 -0.73 -4.42
CA THR A 60 -1.90 -0.87 -3.80
C THR A 60 -1.42 -2.31 -3.96
N LEU A 61 -0.28 -2.50 -4.62
CA LEU A 61 0.32 -3.80 -4.91
C LEU A 61 1.74 -3.85 -4.35
N ARG A 62 2.12 -4.98 -3.75
CA ARG A 62 3.49 -5.20 -3.30
C ARG A 62 4.44 -5.36 -4.48
N LEU A 63 5.70 -4.96 -4.28
CA LEU A 63 6.74 -5.07 -5.28
C LEU A 63 7.05 -6.55 -5.61
N GLU A 64 6.95 -7.45 -4.63
CA GLU A 64 7.12 -8.90 -4.85
C GLU A 64 6.07 -9.48 -5.80
N ASP A 65 4.84 -9.01 -5.69
CA ASP A 65 3.74 -9.44 -6.55
C ASP A 65 3.80 -8.79 -7.93
N ALA A 66 4.23 -7.52 -7.99
CA ALA A 66 4.43 -6.80 -9.23
C ALA A 66 5.47 -7.48 -10.14
N LYS A 67 6.48 -8.15 -9.57
CA LYS A 67 7.46 -8.95 -10.34
C LYS A 67 6.82 -10.12 -11.10
N ASN A 68 5.68 -10.62 -10.63
CA ASN A 68 4.97 -11.72 -11.28
C ASN A 68 4.11 -11.24 -12.46
N ILE A 69 4.02 -9.93 -12.73
CA ILE A 69 3.14 -9.39 -13.78
C ILE A 69 4.00 -8.85 -14.91
N ILE A 70 3.83 -9.42 -16.10
CA ILE A 70 4.53 -9.01 -17.31
C ILE A 70 3.70 -7.94 -18.01
N ILE A 71 4.33 -6.81 -18.27
CA ILE A 71 3.78 -5.66 -18.97
C ILE A 71 4.55 -5.41 -20.27
N GLY A 72 3.85 -4.84 -21.25
CA GLY A 72 4.43 -4.37 -22.50
C GLY A 72 5.21 -3.06 -22.33
N GLU A 73 5.49 -2.40 -23.44
CA GLU A 73 6.26 -1.16 -23.44
C GLU A 73 5.53 -0.03 -22.67
N PRO A 74 6.25 0.80 -21.90
CA PRO A 74 5.65 1.86 -21.11
C PRO A 74 5.32 3.01 -22.05
N GLY A 75 4.02 3.28 -22.20
CA GLY A 75 3.52 4.42 -22.92
C GLY A 75 3.28 5.63 -22.02
N GLU A 76 2.89 6.72 -22.65
CA GLU A 76 2.29 7.85 -21.94
C GLU A 76 1.01 7.40 -21.23
N PRO A 77 0.66 8.01 -20.09
CA PRO A 77 -0.65 7.80 -19.49
C PRO A 77 -1.71 8.16 -20.53
N GLY A 78 -2.47 7.16 -20.98
CA GLY A 78 -3.57 7.38 -21.91
C GLY A 78 -4.60 8.24 -21.18
N GLY A 79 -4.98 9.36 -21.79
CA GLY A 79 -5.88 10.34 -21.19
C GLY A 79 -7.24 9.74 -20.84
N ALA A 80 -7.36 9.16 -19.65
CA ALA A 80 -8.40 9.61 -18.75
C ALA A 80 -7.86 10.89 -18.11
N PRO A 81 -8.68 11.94 -17.90
CA PRO A 81 -8.20 13.12 -17.23
C PRO A 81 -7.49 12.65 -15.97
N ALA A 82 -6.31 13.19 -15.70
CA ALA A 82 -5.95 13.37 -14.31
C ALA A 82 -7.19 14.04 -13.72
N VAL A 83 -8.05 13.27 -13.03
CA VAL A 83 -8.80 13.84 -11.95
C VAL A 83 -7.67 14.41 -11.14
N ALA A 84 -7.46 15.73 -11.29
CA ALA A 84 -6.52 16.43 -10.49
C ALA A 84 -6.89 15.94 -9.11
N ARG A 85 -6.01 15.14 -8.49
CA ARG A 85 -6.12 14.91 -7.06
C ARG A 85 -5.90 16.33 -6.58
N THR A 86 -6.99 17.08 -6.44
CA THR A 86 -7.03 18.33 -5.70
C THR A 86 -6.22 17.97 -4.49
N ALA A 87 -5.04 18.59 -4.33
CA ALA A 87 -4.20 18.36 -3.16
C ALA A 87 -5.18 18.29 -2.01
N ILE A 88 -5.32 17.11 -1.39
CA ILE A 88 -6.37 16.91 -0.40
C ILE A 88 -6.08 18.03 0.58
N PRO A 89 -6.91 19.09 0.64
CA PRO A 89 -6.61 20.21 1.51
C PRO A 89 -6.47 19.55 2.87
N PRO A 90 -5.42 19.85 3.65
CA PRO A 90 -5.12 19.14 4.89
C PRO A 90 -6.45 19.03 5.63
N ILE A 91 -7.03 17.83 5.64
CA ILE A 91 -8.40 17.68 6.09
C ILE A 91 -8.27 18.05 7.56
N PRO A 92 -8.89 19.15 8.02
CA PRO A 92 -8.84 19.48 9.42
C PRO A 92 -9.37 18.24 10.13
N HIS A 93 -8.49 17.62 10.92
CA HIS A 93 -8.79 16.40 11.63
C HIS A 93 -10.09 16.67 12.42
N PRO A 94 -11.14 15.83 12.27
CA PRO A 94 -12.49 16.19 12.69
C PRO A 94 -12.64 16.40 14.21
N GLY A 95 -11.56 16.21 14.99
CA GLY A 95 -11.52 16.40 16.43
C GLY A 95 -12.47 15.48 17.21
N HIS A 96 -13.25 14.65 16.52
CA HIS A 96 -14.25 13.78 17.10
C HIS A 96 -13.55 12.58 17.74
N GLY A 97 -13.47 12.61 19.07
CA GLY A 97 -12.68 11.68 19.89
C GLY A 97 -11.39 12.29 20.43
N GLU A 98 -10.92 13.40 19.84
CA GLU A 98 -9.88 14.25 20.41
C GLU A 98 -10.53 15.15 21.46
N LYS A 99 -10.86 14.59 22.63
CA LYS A 99 -10.85 15.43 23.84
C LYS A 99 -9.50 16.14 23.79
N LYS A 100 -9.45 17.48 23.89
CA LYS A 100 -8.20 18.22 24.16
C LYS A 100 -7.53 17.48 25.32
N ARG A 101 -6.60 16.57 25.00
CA ARG A 101 -5.86 15.87 26.03
C ARG A 101 -4.96 16.96 26.57
N ALA A 102 -5.09 17.21 27.88
CA ALA A 102 -4.06 17.92 28.60
C ALA A 102 -2.71 17.37 28.12
N ALA A 103 -1.72 18.25 27.92
CA ALA A 103 -0.38 17.84 27.54
C ALA A 103 -0.02 16.62 28.40
N LEU A 104 0.20 15.47 27.75
CA LEU A 104 0.56 14.25 28.45
C LEU A 104 1.77 14.61 29.31
N ALA A 105 1.72 14.30 30.60
CA ALA A 105 2.88 14.49 31.46
C ALA A 105 4.08 13.81 30.78
N ALA A 106 5.26 14.43 30.84
CA ALA A 106 6.42 14.01 30.05
C ALA A 106 6.77 12.51 30.15
N ASP A 107 6.31 11.85 31.22
CA ASP A 107 6.51 10.43 31.53
C ASP A 107 5.30 9.52 31.23
N THR A 108 4.29 10.00 30.51
CA THR A 108 3.11 9.16 30.19
C THR A 108 3.42 8.23 29.02
N PRO A 109 3.25 6.90 29.15
CA PRO A 109 3.50 5.97 28.05
C PRO A 109 2.56 6.25 26.86
N LEU A 110 3.16 6.39 25.69
CA LEU A 110 2.45 6.68 24.43
C LEU A 110 2.05 5.39 23.73
N VAL A 111 0.75 5.22 23.51
CA VAL A 111 0.20 4.08 22.77
C VAL A 111 -0.14 4.52 21.35
N PHE A 112 0.46 3.87 20.36
CA PHE A 112 0.21 4.11 18.95
C PHE A 112 -0.64 3.00 18.33
N ALA A 113 -1.61 3.37 17.50
CA ALA A 113 -2.42 2.42 16.73
C ALA A 113 -2.19 2.65 15.22
N LEU A 114 -1.92 1.57 14.49
CA LEU A 114 -1.75 1.59 13.03
C LEU A 114 -3.02 1.06 12.35
N ALA A 115 -3.76 1.94 11.64
CA ALA A 115 -5.00 1.61 10.95
C ALA A 115 -4.95 2.07 9.48
N GLY A 116 -5.68 1.39 8.58
CA GLY A 116 -5.68 1.70 7.15
C GLY A 116 -6.08 0.52 6.25
N ASN A 117 -6.29 0.81 4.96
CA ASN A 117 -6.74 -0.16 3.94
C ASN A 117 -5.78 -1.36 3.78
N GLN A 118 -6.22 -2.45 3.14
CA GLN A 118 -5.36 -3.60 2.87
C GLN A 118 -4.10 -3.19 2.13
N ASN A 119 -2.97 -3.82 2.45
CA ASN A 119 -1.67 -3.61 1.82
C ASN A 119 -1.06 -2.21 1.95
N CYS A 120 -1.62 -1.27 2.73
CA CYS A 120 -1.05 0.07 2.93
C CYS A 120 0.22 0.10 3.83
N GLY A 121 0.86 -1.05 4.08
CA GLY A 121 2.14 -1.12 4.81
C GLY A 121 2.07 -1.17 6.34
N LYS A 122 0.88 -1.35 6.95
CA LYS A 122 0.72 -1.39 8.43
C LYS A 122 1.65 -2.38 9.12
N THR A 123 1.64 -3.63 8.68
CA THR A 123 2.45 -4.71 9.27
C THR A 123 3.95 -4.48 8.99
N THR A 124 4.30 -3.87 7.85
CA THR A 124 5.68 -3.47 7.53
C THR A 124 6.18 -2.42 8.51
N LEU A 125 5.39 -1.36 8.74
CA LEU A 125 5.74 -0.31 9.71
C LEU A 125 5.78 -0.85 11.15
N PHE A 126 4.83 -1.72 11.52
CA PHE A 126 4.84 -2.40 12.82
C PHE A 126 6.12 -3.23 13.01
N ASN A 127 6.52 -4.02 12.02
CA ASN A 127 7.74 -4.82 12.08
C ASN A 127 9.00 -3.96 12.20
N GLN A 128 9.07 -2.83 11.48
CA GLN A 128 10.20 -1.90 11.60
C GLN A 128 10.26 -1.25 12.99
N LEU A 129 9.12 -0.78 13.49
CA LEU A 129 9.03 -0.11 14.79
C LEU A 129 9.33 -1.05 15.95
N THR A 130 8.85 -2.30 15.88
CA THR A 130 8.96 -3.26 16.99
C THR A 130 10.14 -4.23 16.84
N GLY A 131 10.70 -4.37 15.63
CA GLY A 131 11.68 -5.40 15.31
C GLY A 131 11.08 -6.79 15.13
N SER A 132 9.75 -6.90 15.13
CA SER A 132 9.03 -8.15 14.87
C SER A 132 9.16 -8.58 13.41
N ASN A 133 8.94 -9.87 13.15
CA ASN A 133 8.83 -10.44 11.81
C ASN A 133 7.41 -11.00 11.58
N GLN A 134 6.38 -10.20 11.85
CA GLN A 134 5.00 -10.63 11.60
C GLN A 134 4.83 -10.95 10.12
N HIS A 135 4.15 -12.05 9.83
CA HIS A 135 3.93 -12.49 8.46
C HIS A 135 3.13 -11.43 7.70
N VAL A 136 3.57 -11.15 6.48
CA VAL A 136 2.93 -10.18 5.61
C VAL A 136 2.72 -10.79 4.25
N GLY A 137 1.63 -10.40 3.60
CA GLY A 137 1.21 -10.92 2.31
C GLY A 137 0.06 -10.09 1.78
N ASN A 138 -0.21 -10.22 0.49
CA ASN A 138 -1.17 -9.40 -0.25
C ASN A 138 -2.61 -9.93 -0.19
N PHE A 139 -2.88 -10.93 0.66
CA PHE A 139 -4.21 -11.51 0.79
C PHE A 139 -5.03 -10.81 1.89
N PRO A 140 -6.35 -10.63 1.69
CA PRO A 140 -7.22 -10.21 2.78
C PRO A 140 -7.10 -11.20 3.95
N GLY A 141 -6.95 -10.67 5.16
CA GLY A 141 -6.87 -11.49 6.37
C GLY A 141 -5.49 -12.08 6.67
N VAL A 142 -4.39 -11.60 6.08
CA VAL A 142 -3.04 -12.02 6.51
C VAL A 142 -2.71 -11.53 7.93
N THR A 143 -3.36 -10.46 8.39
CA THR A 143 -3.28 -9.99 9.78
C THR A 143 -4.69 -9.76 10.31
N VAL A 144 -5.39 -10.85 10.69
CA VAL A 144 -6.72 -10.76 11.35
C VAL A 144 -6.56 -10.51 12.86
N ASP A 145 -5.47 -11.00 13.45
CA ASP A 145 -5.25 -10.91 14.89
C ASP A 145 -4.70 -9.54 15.32
N ARG A 146 -5.15 -9.09 16.49
CA ARG A 146 -4.50 -8.00 17.22
C ARG A 146 -3.05 -8.39 17.51
N LYS A 147 -2.11 -7.54 17.09
CA LYS A 147 -0.68 -7.67 17.42
C LYS A 147 -0.26 -6.44 18.23
N ASP A 148 0.36 -6.71 19.37
CA ASP A 148 0.96 -5.70 20.24
C ASP A 148 2.48 -5.92 20.24
N GLY A 149 3.26 -4.84 20.33
CA GLY A 149 4.71 -4.92 20.33
C GLY A 149 5.34 -3.62 20.82
N GLN A 150 6.49 -3.73 21.48
CA GLN A 150 7.21 -2.59 22.04
C GLN A 150 8.14 -1.99 20.99
N ILE A 151 8.25 -0.66 20.95
CA ILE A 151 9.12 0.03 20.01
C ILE A 151 10.59 -0.26 20.36
N ARG A 152 11.40 -0.59 19.34
CA ARG A 152 12.83 -0.87 19.50
C ARG A 152 13.53 0.30 20.17
N LYS A 153 14.47 -0.01 21.08
CA LYS A 153 15.27 0.96 21.85
C LYS A 153 14.45 1.87 22.79
N HIS A 154 13.16 1.57 22.99
CA HIS A 154 12.30 2.24 23.97
C HIS A 154 11.67 1.21 24.93
N PRO A 155 12.48 0.49 25.75
CA PRO A 155 11.99 -0.53 26.67
C PRO A 155 11.18 0.03 27.86
N GLN A 156 11.22 1.35 28.05
CA GLN A 156 10.51 2.10 29.09
C GLN A 156 9.09 2.53 28.66
N ALA A 157 8.70 2.23 27.41
CA ALA A 157 7.39 2.60 26.84
C ALA A 157 6.31 1.56 27.15
#